data_AF-A0A7H5EVI2-F1
#
_entry.id   AF-A0A7H5EVI2-F1
#
_cell.length_a   1.000
_cell.length_b   1.000
_cell.length_c   1.000
_cell.angle_alpha   90.00
_cell.angle_beta   90.00
_cell.angle_gamma   90.00
#
_symmetry.space_group_name_H-M   'P 1'
#
loop_
_entity.id
_entity.type
_entity.pdbx_description
1 polymer ?
#
loop_
_entity_poly.entity_id
_entity_poly.type
_entity_poly.pdbx_seq_one_letter_code
_entity_poly.pdbx_strand_id
1 'polypeptide(L)'
;MNYPFLPYHTRLVMNRFLYLLPLLFFLACDDEEPGGGPNTVNFDRAAMLESWADGAIIPAYTTLEASSETLATAASDFNANPDATSLESLRQAYREAYVDYQAAAPFIIGKAEEIRYLEQLSIYPSDVAQIEENATTGTHNLDLPSAVDEQGFPALDYLLYGISEEELLNGSNAAAYRNYLIVLATRIHTLTGQVLTDWTDNGFREQFISNSGNSATASVDRMVNDFIFYYEKHLRAGKVGIPAGVFSNAPLPDNAEAPYSGDFAKTLFTASFTNVRNFFNGRFGGGIGLIDYLDALEVERDGELLSGVINDQFTQIEQQLANVGDDFRNQVIDDNTEMLRLYDELQKAVILLKVDMLQALNINVDFVDADGD
;
A
#
# COMPACT_ATOMS: atom_id res chain seq x y z
N MET A 1 45.07 -37.72 -36.01
CA MET A 1 44.91 -36.85 -37.20
C MET A 1 45.40 -35.46 -36.79
N ASN A 2 46.69 -35.18 -36.96
CA ASN A 2 47.26 -34.42 -38.10
C ASN A 2 46.75 -32.97 -38.20
N TYR A 3 47.41 -32.06 -37.44
CA TYR A 3 48.09 -30.79 -37.81
C TYR A 3 47.96 -30.25 -39.28
N PRO A 4 48.32 -28.98 -39.66
CA PRO A 4 48.91 -27.83 -38.89
C PRO A 4 48.65 -26.35 -39.43
N PHE A 5 49.38 -25.37 -38.87
CA PHE A 5 49.96 -24.10 -39.43
C PHE A 5 49.15 -22.77 -39.53
N LEU A 6 49.42 -21.85 -38.58
CA LEU A 6 50.19 -20.57 -38.67
C LEU A 6 49.79 -19.43 -39.69
N PRO A 7 50.31 -18.18 -39.52
CA PRO A 7 49.54 -16.94 -39.54
C PRO A 7 49.86 -16.05 -40.76
N TYR A 8 49.09 -14.97 -40.94
CA TYR A 8 49.48 -13.87 -41.84
C TYR A 8 49.51 -12.52 -41.10
N HIS A 9 50.72 -12.00 -40.93
CA HIS A 9 50.99 -10.58 -40.84
C HIS A 9 50.83 -9.95 -42.23
N THR A 10 50.14 -8.82 -42.32
CA THR A 10 50.48 -7.78 -43.30
C THR A 10 50.34 -6.40 -42.66
N ARG A 11 51.47 -5.68 -42.59
CA ARG A 11 51.58 -4.23 -42.33
C ARG A 11 51.08 -3.44 -43.55
N LEU A 12 51.02 -2.10 -43.38
CA LEU A 12 50.81 -1.00 -44.36
C LEU A 12 49.39 -0.41 -44.30
N VAL A 13 49.11 0.89 -44.20
CA VAL A 13 49.90 2.14 -44.28
C VAL A 13 49.26 3.18 -43.36
N MET A 14 50.10 3.91 -42.63
CA MET A 14 49.79 5.13 -41.91
C MET A 14 49.53 6.26 -42.92
N ASN A 15 48.30 6.78 -42.99
CA ASN A 15 48.00 8.01 -43.73
C ASN A 15 47.61 9.11 -42.74
N ARG A 16 48.57 10.03 -42.53
CA ARG A 16 48.41 11.29 -41.82
C ARG A 16 47.49 12.18 -42.64
N PHE A 17 46.27 12.41 -42.18
CA PHE A 17 45.47 13.55 -42.62
C PHE A 17 45.54 14.65 -41.56
N LEU A 18 46.35 15.65 -41.89
CA LEU A 18 46.46 16.93 -41.22
C LEU A 18 45.24 17.76 -41.64
N TYR A 19 44.23 17.90 -40.79
CA TYR A 19 43.14 18.86 -41.03
C TYR A 19 43.36 20.11 -40.19
N LEU A 20 43.64 21.18 -40.93
CA LEU A 20 43.84 22.55 -40.49
C LEU A 20 42.53 23.11 -39.91
N LEU A 21 42.61 23.64 -38.70
CA LEU A 21 41.61 24.44 -38.01
C LEU A 21 41.49 25.83 -38.69
N PRO A 22 40.29 26.31 -39.08
CA PRO A 22 40.05 27.73 -39.26
C PRO A 22 39.55 28.32 -37.93
N LEU A 23 40.39 29.18 -37.36
CA LEU A 23 40.10 30.05 -36.23
C LEU A 23 39.10 31.13 -36.70
N LEU A 24 37.84 31.03 -36.27
CA LEU A 24 36.83 32.08 -36.45
C LEU A 24 36.73 32.90 -35.18
N PHE A 25 37.31 34.10 -35.24
CA PHE A 25 37.00 35.20 -34.33
C PHE A 25 35.59 35.70 -34.66
N PHE A 26 34.65 35.49 -33.74
CA PHE A 26 33.45 36.31 -33.66
C PHE A 26 33.47 37.12 -32.38
N LEU A 27 33.16 38.41 -32.60
CA LEU A 27 33.11 39.51 -31.67
C LEU A 27 32.09 39.26 -30.55
N ALA A 28 32.42 39.81 -29.38
CA ALA A 28 31.52 39.98 -28.25
C ALA A 28 30.21 40.66 -28.67
N CYS A 29 29.09 40.03 -28.32
CA CYS A 29 27.80 40.67 -28.15
C CYS A 29 27.45 40.49 -26.67
N ASP A 30 27.32 41.61 -25.97
CA ASP A 30 26.77 41.71 -24.63
C ASP A 30 25.25 41.74 -24.83
N ASP A 31 24.58 40.63 -24.55
CA ASP A 31 23.13 40.56 -24.48
C ASP A 31 22.77 39.69 -23.28
N GLU A 32 22.00 40.29 -22.38
CA GLU A 32 21.55 39.78 -21.09
C GLU A 32 21.08 38.32 -21.19
N GLU A 33 21.60 37.45 -20.32
CA GLU A 33 21.06 36.11 -20.16
C GLU A 33 19.60 36.22 -19.70
N PRO A 34 18.62 35.64 -20.41
CA PRO A 34 17.32 35.40 -19.85
C PRO A 34 17.50 34.37 -18.74
N GLY A 35 17.46 34.83 -17.50
CA GLY A 35 17.37 33.99 -16.32
C GLY A 35 16.19 33.02 -16.48
N GLY A 36 16.52 31.75 -16.61
CA GLY A 36 15.58 30.66 -16.84
C GLY A 36 16.25 29.30 -16.67
N GLY A 37 17.06 29.15 -15.61
CA GLY A 37 17.27 27.81 -15.05
C GLY A 37 15.93 27.30 -14.48
N PRO A 38 15.70 25.99 -14.37
CA PRO A 38 14.55 25.49 -13.63
C PRO A 38 14.56 26.19 -12.27
N ASN A 39 13.48 26.87 -11.92
CA ASN A 39 13.30 27.39 -10.58
C ASN A 39 13.55 26.19 -9.65
N THR A 40 14.69 26.19 -8.95
CA THR A 40 14.93 25.22 -7.89
C THR A 40 13.98 25.63 -6.79
N VAL A 41 12.74 25.16 -6.87
CA VAL A 41 11.75 25.33 -5.81
C VAL A 41 12.39 24.71 -4.58
N ASN A 42 12.76 25.58 -3.64
CA ASN A 42 13.36 25.16 -2.39
C ASN A 42 12.23 24.70 -1.45
N PHE A 43 11.66 23.53 -1.74
CA PHE A 43 10.65 22.91 -0.90
C PHE A 43 11.32 22.18 0.27
N ASP A 44 10.85 22.43 1.49
CA ASP A 44 11.40 21.80 2.69
C ASP A 44 10.90 20.35 2.84
N ARG A 45 11.60 19.44 2.15
CA ARG A 45 11.32 18.00 2.20
C ARG A 45 11.48 17.44 3.62
N ALA A 46 12.35 18.01 4.45
CA ALA A 46 12.53 17.52 5.82
C ALA A 46 11.31 17.86 6.70
N ALA A 47 10.79 19.09 6.59
CA ALA A 47 9.55 19.49 7.26
C ALA A 47 8.35 18.65 6.80
N MET A 48 8.28 18.31 5.51
CA MET A 48 7.24 17.41 4.99
C MET A 48 7.37 15.99 5.57
N LEU A 49 8.58 15.42 5.61
CA LEU A 49 8.81 14.10 6.20
C LEU A 49 8.50 14.07 7.70
N GLU A 50 8.82 15.15 8.43
CA GLU A 50 8.43 15.31 9.84
C GLU A 50 6.91 15.32 9.97
N SER A 51 6.22 16.07 9.11
CA SER A 51 4.76 16.09 9.08
C SER A 51 4.15 14.73 8.77
N TRP A 52 4.75 13.93 7.89
CA TRP A 52 4.28 12.58 7.57
C TRP A 52 4.50 11.63 8.74
N ALA A 53 5.69 11.63 9.33
CA ALA A 53 6.02 10.78 10.46
C ALA A 53 5.10 11.05 11.65
N ASP A 54 4.96 12.33 12.05
CA ASP A 54 4.27 12.71 13.28
C ASP A 54 2.75 12.86 13.12
N GLY A 55 2.31 13.26 11.92
CA GLY A 55 0.90 13.50 11.64
C GLY A 55 0.17 12.25 11.16
N ALA A 56 0.84 11.41 10.35
CA ALA A 56 0.18 10.30 9.67
C ALA A 56 0.65 8.94 10.18
N ILE A 57 1.95 8.65 10.07
CA ILE A 57 2.48 7.29 10.20
C ILE A 57 2.45 6.81 11.65
N ILE A 58 3.08 7.55 12.57
CA ILE A 58 3.12 7.19 14.00
C ILE A 58 1.70 7.14 14.59
N PRO A 59 0.80 8.12 14.35
CA PRO A 59 -0.57 8.04 14.83
C PRO A 59 -1.34 6.82 14.28
N ALA A 60 -1.18 6.47 13.00
CA ALA A 60 -1.85 5.30 12.43
C ALA A 60 -1.40 3.99 13.13
N TYR A 61 -0.08 3.81 13.33
CA TYR A 61 0.44 2.64 14.05
C TYR A 61 0.08 2.67 15.54
N THR A 62 0.05 3.83 16.19
CA THR A 62 -0.36 3.97 17.60
C THR A 62 -1.82 3.56 17.79
N THR A 63 -2.73 4.04 16.93
CA THR A 63 -4.15 3.69 17.00
C THR A 63 -4.35 2.19 16.74
N LEU A 64 -3.69 1.64 15.72
CA LEU A 64 -3.77 0.22 15.41
C LEU A 64 -3.17 -0.66 16.51
N GLU A 65 -2.10 -0.23 17.17
CA GLU A 65 -1.50 -0.98 18.28
C GLU A 65 -2.50 -1.13 19.43
N ALA A 66 -3.17 -0.03 19.80
CA ALA A 66 -4.20 -0.03 20.85
C ALA A 66 -5.45 -0.86 20.47
N SER A 67 -5.95 -0.74 19.24
CA SER A 67 -7.12 -1.53 18.81
C SER A 67 -6.77 -3.01 18.61
N SER A 68 -5.54 -3.34 18.20
CA SER A 68 -5.07 -4.73 18.13
C SER A 68 -4.85 -5.36 19.52
N GLU A 69 -4.45 -4.57 20.54
CA GLU A 69 -4.43 -5.03 21.93
C GLU A 69 -5.85 -5.35 22.42
N THR A 70 -6.81 -4.47 22.09
CA THR A 70 -8.23 -4.66 22.40
C THR A 70 -8.77 -5.93 21.73
N LEU A 71 -8.43 -6.16 20.47
CA LEU A 71 -8.75 -7.38 19.73
C LEU A 71 -8.15 -8.64 20.40
N ALA A 72 -6.88 -8.62 20.79
CA ALA A 72 -6.24 -9.74 21.48
C ALA A 72 -6.87 -10.04 22.86
N THR A 73 -7.27 -9.00 23.58
CA THR A 73 -7.98 -9.11 24.86
C THR A 73 -9.37 -9.72 24.65
N ALA A 74 -10.14 -9.22 23.68
CA ALA A 74 -11.46 -9.74 23.37
C ALA A 74 -11.42 -11.20 22.91
N ALA A 75 -10.39 -11.60 22.16
CA ALA A 75 -10.19 -12.99 21.75
C ALA A 75 -9.93 -13.91 22.96
N SER A 76 -9.13 -13.43 23.92
CA SER A 76 -8.85 -14.14 25.17
C SER A 76 -10.10 -14.28 26.03
N ASP A 77 -10.90 -13.22 26.15
CA ASP A 77 -12.15 -13.20 26.92
C ASP A 77 -13.19 -14.13 26.32
N PHE A 78 -13.34 -14.15 24.99
CA PHE A 78 -14.23 -15.08 24.28
C PHE A 78 -13.82 -16.54 24.48
N ASN A 79 -12.51 -16.83 24.45
CA ASN A 79 -12.05 -18.20 24.70
C ASN A 79 -12.32 -18.65 26.15
N ALA A 80 -12.16 -17.75 27.12
CA ALA A 80 -12.37 -18.03 28.54
C ALA A 80 -13.85 -18.20 28.88
N ASN A 81 -14.73 -17.39 28.28
CA ASN A 81 -16.17 -17.37 28.56
C ASN A 81 -16.97 -17.39 27.25
N PRO A 82 -17.00 -18.52 26.50
CA PRO A 82 -17.61 -18.55 25.19
C PRO A 82 -19.12 -18.44 25.27
N ASP A 83 -19.64 -17.29 24.85
CA ASP A 83 -21.06 -17.03 24.68
C ASP A 83 -21.31 -16.01 23.55
N ALA A 84 -22.57 -15.73 23.24
CA ALA A 84 -22.93 -14.79 22.19
C ALA A 84 -22.47 -13.35 22.48
N THR A 85 -22.38 -12.95 23.76
CA THR A 85 -22.01 -11.57 24.14
C THR A 85 -20.51 -11.32 23.93
N SER A 86 -19.69 -12.28 24.36
CA SER A 86 -18.24 -12.26 24.19
C SER A 86 -17.83 -12.45 22.72
N LEU A 87 -18.56 -13.27 21.95
CA LEU A 87 -18.37 -13.38 20.51
C LEU A 87 -18.65 -12.04 19.81
N GLU A 88 -19.75 -11.36 20.15
CA GLU A 88 -20.07 -10.06 19.56
C GLU A 88 -19.04 -8.99 19.94
N SER A 89 -18.55 -9.02 21.18
CA SER A 89 -17.48 -8.11 21.62
C SER A 89 -16.18 -8.33 20.83
N LEU A 90 -15.83 -9.59 20.53
CA LEU A 90 -14.70 -9.94 19.67
C LEU A 90 -14.92 -9.48 18.22
N ARG A 91 -16.12 -9.68 17.66
CA ARG A 91 -16.47 -9.20 16.32
C ARG A 91 -16.36 -7.68 16.20
N GLN A 92 -16.81 -6.94 17.21
CA GLN A 92 -16.66 -5.49 17.26
C GLN A 92 -15.17 -5.09 17.28
N ALA A 93 -14.38 -5.67 18.18
CA ALA A 93 -12.95 -5.37 18.28
C ALA A 93 -12.18 -5.72 16.98
N TYR A 94 -12.57 -6.80 16.31
CA TYR A 94 -12.04 -7.17 15.00
C TYR A 94 -12.32 -6.09 13.95
N ARG A 95 -13.58 -5.64 13.85
CA ARG A 95 -13.97 -4.62 12.88
C ARG A 95 -13.26 -3.29 13.15
N GLU A 96 -13.15 -2.87 14.40
CA GLU A 96 -12.43 -1.65 14.78
C GLU A 96 -10.94 -1.73 14.39
N ALA A 97 -10.24 -2.80 14.79
CA ALA A 97 -8.84 -2.97 14.47
C ALA A 97 -8.56 -3.08 12.97
N TYR A 98 -9.44 -3.75 12.20
CA TYR A 98 -9.24 -3.88 10.76
C TYR A 98 -9.51 -2.57 10.01
N VAL A 99 -10.40 -1.71 10.51
CA VAL A 99 -10.57 -0.33 10.00
C VAL A 99 -9.33 0.51 10.29
N ASP A 100 -8.81 0.46 11.52
CA ASP A 100 -7.59 1.22 11.89
C ASP A 100 -6.38 0.76 11.07
N TYR A 101 -6.30 -0.53 10.75
CA TYR A 101 -5.27 -1.06 9.87
C TYR A 101 -5.25 -0.39 8.50
N GLN A 102 -6.41 0.00 7.95
CA GLN A 102 -6.46 0.68 6.65
C GLN A 102 -5.74 2.02 6.64
N ALA A 103 -5.57 2.66 7.81
CA ALA A 103 -4.78 3.88 7.94
C ALA A 103 -3.26 3.61 7.95
N ALA A 104 -2.83 2.46 8.46
CA ALA A 104 -1.40 2.09 8.53
C ALA A 104 -0.90 1.37 7.27
N ALA A 105 -1.79 0.69 6.54
CA ALA A 105 -1.46 -0.19 5.42
C ALA A 105 -0.60 0.43 4.29
N PRO A 106 -0.70 1.74 3.94
CA PRO A 106 0.18 2.33 2.93
C PRO A 106 1.64 2.54 3.39
N PHE A 107 1.91 2.51 4.70
CA PHE A 107 3.19 2.95 5.27
C PHE A 107 4.16 1.78 5.48
N ILE A 108 4.53 1.11 4.38
CA ILE A 108 5.39 -0.10 4.39
C ILE A 108 6.87 0.29 4.21
N ILE A 109 7.42 0.98 5.21
CA ILE A 109 8.83 1.39 5.24
C ILE A 109 9.47 1.03 6.59
N GLY A 110 10.79 0.83 6.62
CA GLY A 110 11.52 0.52 7.84
C GLY A 110 11.18 -0.88 8.34
N LYS A 111 10.85 -1.01 9.63
CA LYS A 111 10.46 -2.32 10.19
C LYS A 111 9.30 -2.97 9.46
N ALA A 112 8.31 -2.20 8.99
CA ALA A 112 7.15 -2.73 8.29
C ALA A 112 7.54 -3.45 6.99
N GLU A 113 8.51 -2.89 6.26
CA GLU A 113 9.09 -3.51 5.06
C GLU A 113 9.91 -4.77 5.43
N GLU A 114 10.81 -4.67 6.42
CA GLU A 114 11.67 -5.79 6.85
C GLU A 114 10.88 -7.04 7.23
N ILE A 115 9.75 -6.86 7.91
CA ILE A 115 8.91 -7.97 8.34
C ILE A 115 7.81 -8.31 7.34
N ARG A 116 7.72 -7.65 6.18
CA ARG A 116 6.63 -7.89 5.21
C ARG A 116 5.25 -7.73 5.86
N TYR A 117 5.08 -6.62 6.57
CA TYR A 117 3.98 -6.39 7.51
C TYR A 117 2.61 -6.51 6.85
N LEU A 118 2.43 -5.93 5.65
CA LEU A 118 1.19 -6.04 4.91
C LEU A 118 0.87 -7.50 4.60
N GLU A 119 1.86 -8.27 4.13
CA GLU A 119 1.62 -9.67 3.77
C GLU A 119 1.26 -10.54 4.97
N GLN A 120 1.74 -10.19 6.16
CA GLN A 120 1.39 -10.93 7.36
C GLN A 120 -0.01 -10.60 7.91
N LEU A 121 -0.57 -9.44 7.57
CA LEU A 121 -1.80 -8.95 8.18
C LEU A 121 -3.01 -8.99 7.26
N SER A 122 -2.84 -8.83 5.94
CA SER A 122 -3.96 -8.55 5.05
C SER A 122 -3.79 -9.11 3.63
N ILE A 123 -3.42 -10.39 3.51
CA ILE A 123 -3.48 -11.14 2.25
C ILE A 123 -4.79 -11.89 2.14
N TYR A 124 -5.51 -11.66 1.04
CA TYR A 124 -6.75 -12.35 0.71
C TYR A 124 -6.75 -12.74 -0.79
N PRO A 125 -7.42 -13.85 -1.16
CA PRO A 125 -8.23 -14.72 -0.30
C PRO A 125 -7.39 -15.60 0.64
N SER A 126 -8.01 -16.06 1.74
CA SER A 126 -7.38 -16.95 2.72
C SER A 126 -7.47 -18.43 2.31
N ASP A 127 -6.49 -19.26 2.69
CA ASP A 127 -6.61 -20.72 2.62
C ASP A 127 -7.39 -21.24 3.84
N VAL A 128 -8.71 -21.36 3.65
CA VAL A 128 -9.64 -21.85 4.67
C VAL A 128 -9.29 -23.25 5.16
N ALA A 129 -8.87 -24.15 4.27
CA ALA A 129 -8.58 -25.53 4.66
C ALA A 129 -7.37 -25.57 5.59
N GLN A 130 -6.35 -24.78 5.28
CA GLN A 130 -5.15 -24.69 6.10
C GLN A 130 -5.39 -23.94 7.42
N ILE A 131 -6.26 -22.91 7.43
CA ILE A 131 -6.72 -22.26 8.68
C ILE A 131 -7.37 -23.28 9.62
N GLU A 132 -8.27 -24.11 9.12
CA GLU A 132 -8.93 -25.15 9.94
C GLU A 132 -7.95 -26.22 10.41
N GLU A 133 -7.01 -26.64 9.56
CA GLU A 133 -5.95 -27.58 9.95
C GLU A 133 -5.05 -26.98 11.04
N ASN A 134 -4.60 -25.74 10.89
CA ASN A 134 -3.77 -25.05 11.87
C ASN A 134 -4.48 -24.93 13.22
N ALA A 135 -5.78 -24.60 13.21
CA ALA A 135 -6.57 -24.52 14.41
C ALA A 135 -6.72 -25.88 15.10
N THR A 136 -7.12 -26.91 14.36
CA THR A 136 -7.47 -28.24 14.92
C THR A 136 -6.24 -29.05 15.35
N THR A 137 -5.12 -28.94 14.63
CA THR A 137 -3.87 -29.61 14.99
C THR A 137 -3.09 -28.85 16.05
N GLY A 138 -3.34 -27.54 16.21
CA GLY A 138 -2.57 -26.65 17.08
C GLY A 138 -1.11 -26.48 16.65
N THR A 139 -0.75 -26.90 15.43
CA THR A 139 0.61 -26.84 14.91
C THR A 139 0.65 -25.91 13.71
N HIS A 140 1.31 -24.77 13.86
CA HIS A 140 1.46 -23.76 12.80
C HIS A 140 2.80 -23.05 12.95
N ASN A 141 3.35 -22.57 11.83
CA ASN A 141 4.47 -21.65 11.81
C ASN A 141 4.15 -20.47 10.90
N LEU A 142 3.52 -19.45 11.49
CA LEU A 142 3.02 -18.28 10.76
C LEU A 142 4.15 -17.32 10.30
N ASP A 143 5.40 -17.57 10.71
CA ASP A 143 6.56 -16.81 10.22
C ASP A 143 6.99 -17.25 8.81
N LEU A 144 6.46 -18.37 8.30
CA LEU A 144 6.79 -18.84 6.96
C LEU A 144 6.17 -17.94 5.88
N PRO A 145 6.92 -17.58 4.84
CA PRO A 145 6.38 -16.84 3.69
C PRO A 145 5.18 -17.49 3.01
N SER A 146 5.04 -18.83 3.12
CA SER A 146 3.94 -19.59 2.54
C SER A 146 2.67 -19.59 3.39
N ALA A 147 2.70 -19.08 4.62
CA ALA A 147 1.56 -19.11 5.55
C ALA A 147 0.82 -17.76 5.62
N VAL A 148 1.08 -16.84 4.68
CA VAL A 148 0.53 -15.48 4.70
C VAL A 148 -0.98 -15.42 4.45
N ASP A 149 -1.53 -16.42 3.75
CA ASP A 149 -2.95 -16.63 3.47
C ASP A 149 -3.66 -17.47 4.56
N GLU A 150 -2.97 -17.83 5.64
CA GLU A 150 -3.50 -18.62 6.76
C GLU A 150 -3.68 -17.79 8.04
N GLN A 151 -3.42 -16.48 7.96
CA GLN A 151 -3.28 -15.58 9.12
C GLN A 151 -3.86 -14.18 8.88
N GLY A 152 -3.59 -13.27 9.83
CA GLY A 152 -4.00 -11.87 9.73
C GLY A 152 -5.51 -11.66 9.85
N PHE A 153 -5.95 -10.48 9.44
CA PHE A 153 -7.37 -10.11 9.44
C PHE A 153 -8.23 -11.00 8.52
N PRO A 154 -7.78 -11.41 7.32
CA PRO A 154 -8.57 -12.30 6.46
C PRO A 154 -8.85 -13.68 7.07
N ALA A 155 -7.92 -14.25 7.84
CA ALA A 155 -8.17 -15.49 8.57
C ALA A 155 -9.14 -15.27 9.76
N LEU A 156 -9.04 -14.14 10.45
CA LEU A 156 -10.02 -13.75 11.48
C LEU A 156 -11.43 -13.58 10.89
N ASP A 157 -11.55 -12.99 9.70
CA ASP A 157 -12.83 -12.85 8.99
C ASP A 157 -13.52 -14.19 8.80
N TYR A 158 -12.79 -15.17 8.28
CA TYR A 158 -13.28 -16.53 8.09
C TYR A 158 -13.70 -17.18 9.41
N LEU A 159 -12.85 -17.13 10.43
CA LEU A 159 -13.15 -17.77 11.72
C LEU A 159 -14.36 -17.13 12.40
N LEU A 160 -14.54 -15.81 12.31
CA LEU A 160 -15.60 -15.08 13.01
C LEU A 160 -16.95 -15.08 12.28
N TYR A 161 -16.92 -15.16 10.95
CA TYR A 161 -18.12 -15.00 10.12
C TYR A 161 -18.35 -16.15 9.12
N GLY A 162 -17.30 -16.85 8.70
CA GLY A 162 -17.38 -18.04 7.85
C GLY A 162 -17.75 -19.32 8.63
N ILE A 163 -17.41 -19.37 9.91
CA ILE A 163 -17.84 -20.44 10.83
C ILE A 163 -19.12 -20.01 11.55
N SER A 164 -20.10 -20.92 11.63
CA SER A 164 -21.35 -20.64 12.34
C SER A 164 -21.13 -20.40 13.82
N GLU A 165 -21.93 -19.53 14.43
CA GLU A 165 -21.89 -19.26 15.87
C GLU A 165 -22.00 -20.54 16.73
N GLU A 166 -22.90 -21.46 16.36
CA GLU A 166 -23.06 -22.74 17.07
C GLU A 166 -21.78 -23.58 17.02
N GLU A 167 -21.07 -23.59 15.89
CA GLU A 167 -19.79 -24.32 15.77
C GLU A 167 -18.66 -23.63 16.57
N LEU A 168 -18.66 -22.30 16.67
CA LEU A 168 -17.68 -21.55 17.50
C LEU A 168 -17.93 -21.69 19.01
N LEU A 169 -19.19 -21.86 19.42
CA LEU A 169 -19.56 -22.00 20.83
C LEU A 169 -19.50 -23.47 21.28
N ASN A 170 -20.16 -24.36 20.54
CA ASN A 170 -20.51 -25.71 20.97
C ASN A 170 -20.00 -26.81 20.02
N GLY A 171 -19.42 -26.45 18.88
CA GLY A 171 -18.86 -27.38 17.90
C GLY A 171 -17.76 -28.28 18.45
N SER A 172 -17.50 -29.40 17.77
CA SER A 172 -16.44 -30.34 18.20
C SER A 172 -15.05 -29.71 18.15
N ASN A 173 -14.85 -28.74 17.26
CA ASN A 173 -13.61 -27.99 17.11
C ASN A 173 -13.66 -26.60 17.77
N ALA A 174 -14.73 -26.26 18.48
CA ALA A 174 -14.97 -24.91 19.01
C ALA A 174 -13.77 -24.36 19.82
N ALA A 175 -13.25 -25.16 20.75
CA ALA A 175 -12.09 -24.76 21.56
C ALA A 175 -10.81 -24.55 20.72
N ALA A 176 -10.63 -25.34 19.66
CA ALA A 176 -9.50 -25.20 18.75
C ALA A 176 -9.60 -23.89 17.95
N TYR A 177 -10.77 -23.57 17.39
CA TYR A 177 -11.00 -22.31 16.70
C TYR A 177 -10.81 -21.10 17.61
N ARG A 178 -11.33 -21.13 18.84
CA ARG A 178 -11.13 -20.04 19.81
C ARG A 178 -9.68 -19.84 20.21
N ASN A 179 -8.92 -20.93 20.38
CA ASN A 179 -7.48 -20.81 20.61
C ASN A 179 -6.76 -20.18 19.42
N TYR A 180 -7.15 -20.52 18.17
CA TYR A 180 -6.52 -19.95 16.99
C TYR A 180 -6.87 -18.47 16.78
N LEU A 181 -8.09 -18.04 17.15
CA LEU A 181 -8.46 -16.62 17.22
C LEU A 181 -7.49 -15.81 18.12
N ILE A 182 -7.12 -16.36 19.29
CA ILE A 182 -6.12 -15.73 20.17
C ILE A 182 -4.76 -15.63 19.49
N VAL A 183 -4.29 -16.71 18.85
CA VAL A 183 -2.99 -16.75 18.15
C VAL A 183 -2.92 -15.64 17.11
N LEU A 184 -3.94 -15.53 16.25
CA LEU A 184 -3.99 -14.55 15.18
C LEU A 184 -4.06 -13.11 15.72
N ALA A 185 -4.94 -12.84 16.68
CA ALA A 185 -5.09 -11.52 17.28
C ALA A 185 -3.80 -11.06 18.00
N THR A 186 -3.17 -11.96 18.77
CA THR A 186 -1.90 -11.68 19.46
C THR A 186 -0.77 -11.42 18.47
N ARG A 187 -0.75 -12.14 17.35
CA ARG A 187 0.25 -11.94 16.30
C ARG A 187 0.12 -10.57 15.64
N ILE A 188 -1.10 -10.15 15.28
CA ILE A 188 -1.35 -8.80 14.73
C ILE A 188 -0.82 -7.74 15.70
N HIS A 189 -1.19 -7.81 16.98
CA HIS A 189 -0.72 -6.88 17.99
C HIS A 189 0.81 -6.88 18.13
N THR A 190 1.43 -8.06 18.18
CA THR A 190 2.89 -8.21 18.32
C THR A 190 3.64 -7.59 17.13
N LEU A 191 3.18 -7.81 15.91
CA LEU A 191 3.81 -7.26 14.71
C LEU A 191 3.63 -5.74 14.63
N THR A 192 2.43 -5.24 14.96
CA THR A 192 2.16 -3.79 15.01
C THR A 192 3.03 -3.11 16.05
N GLY A 193 3.16 -3.69 17.25
CA GLY A 193 4.04 -3.17 18.30
C GLY A 193 5.50 -3.09 17.86
N GLN A 194 6.01 -4.09 17.13
CA GLN A 194 7.37 -4.03 16.58
C GLN A 194 7.58 -2.84 15.62
N VAL A 195 6.60 -2.59 14.74
CA VAL A 195 6.66 -1.47 13.80
C VAL A 195 6.58 -0.14 14.54
N LEU A 196 5.65 -0.01 15.50
CA LEU A 196 5.51 1.21 16.29
C LEU A 196 6.77 1.52 17.11
N THR A 197 7.34 0.53 17.81
CA THR A 197 8.59 0.67 18.57
C THR A 197 9.76 1.08 17.67
N ASP A 198 9.80 0.60 16.42
CA ASP A 198 10.85 1.02 15.49
C ASP A 198 10.79 2.52 15.20
N TRP A 199 9.57 3.02 14.95
CA TRP A 199 9.31 4.44 14.73
C TRP A 199 9.58 5.30 15.96
N THR A 200 9.14 4.90 17.16
CA THR A 200 9.15 5.77 18.34
C THR A 200 10.41 5.63 19.20
N ASP A 201 10.96 4.42 19.32
CA ASP A 201 11.94 4.09 20.35
C ASP A 201 13.31 3.71 19.77
N ASN A 202 13.35 3.16 18.55
CA ASN A 202 14.60 2.73 17.90
C ASN A 202 15.20 3.77 16.95
N GLY A 203 14.60 4.97 16.87
CA GLY A 203 15.13 6.11 16.12
C GLY A 203 14.92 6.06 14.62
N PHE A 204 13.97 5.24 14.13
CA PHE A 204 13.65 5.20 12.69
C PHE A 204 13.02 6.52 12.22
N ARG A 205 12.23 7.19 13.07
CA ARG A 205 11.69 8.53 12.80
C ARG A 205 12.78 9.52 12.38
N GLU A 206 13.86 9.64 13.15
CA GLU A 206 14.95 10.58 12.86
C GLU A 206 15.72 10.19 11.58
N GLN A 207 15.89 8.89 11.34
CA GLN A 207 16.50 8.39 10.10
C GLN A 207 15.65 8.73 8.88
N PHE A 208 14.33 8.55 8.98
CA PHE A 208 13.38 8.89 7.95
C PHE A 208 13.43 10.39 7.62
N ILE A 209 13.36 11.27 8.62
CA ILE A 209 13.37 12.73 8.42
C ILE A 209 14.72 13.23 7.89
N SER A 210 15.84 12.71 8.42
CA SER A 210 17.18 13.16 8.02
C SER A 210 17.56 12.74 6.60
N ASN A 211 16.93 11.69 6.06
CA ASN A 211 17.13 11.22 4.69
C ASN A 211 16.21 11.96 3.68
N SER A 212 16.19 13.29 3.77
CA SER A 212 15.35 14.20 2.98
C SER A 212 15.91 14.60 1.61
N GLY A 213 16.97 13.92 1.15
CA GLY A 213 17.60 14.15 -0.15
C GLY A 213 16.70 13.79 -1.33
N ASN A 214 17.20 13.93 -2.57
CA ASN A 214 16.46 13.67 -3.81
C ASN A 214 17.11 12.52 -4.61
N SER A 215 16.80 11.27 -4.22
CA SER A 215 17.38 10.06 -4.81
C SER A 215 16.48 8.87 -4.53
N ALA A 216 16.60 7.79 -5.30
CA ALA A 216 15.78 6.58 -5.10
C ALA A 216 15.85 5.98 -3.68
N THR A 217 16.91 6.23 -2.91
CA THR A 217 17.04 5.76 -1.52
C THR A 217 16.55 6.79 -0.48
N ALA A 218 16.14 7.99 -0.90
CA ALA A 218 15.66 9.03 -0.02
C ALA A 218 14.23 8.74 0.46
N SER A 219 13.88 9.23 1.64
CA SER A 219 12.62 8.87 2.30
C SER A 219 11.38 9.32 1.53
N VAL A 220 11.44 10.48 0.87
CA VAL A 220 10.32 10.96 0.03
C VAL A 220 10.14 10.05 -1.18
N ASP A 221 11.20 9.76 -1.93
CA ASP A 221 11.16 8.90 -3.13
C ASP A 221 10.60 7.51 -2.79
N ARG A 222 11.08 6.90 -1.71
CA ARG A 222 10.61 5.59 -1.25
C ARG A 222 9.15 5.63 -0.81
N MET A 223 8.80 6.55 0.09
CA MET A 223 7.43 6.65 0.62
C MET A 223 6.41 6.96 -0.49
N VAL A 224 6.75 7.80 -1.47
CA VAL A 224 5.86 8.09 -2.59
C VAL A 224 5.68 6.87 -3.49
N ASN A 225 6.74 6.11 -3.77
CA ASN A 225 6.61 4.85 -4.51
C ASN A 225 5.77 3.83 -3.75
N ASP A 226 6.02 3.61 -2.45
CA ASP A 226 5.25 2.68 -1.61
C ASP A 226 3.77 3.09 -1.53
N PHE A 227 3.50 4.38 -1.40
CA PHE A 227 2.14 4.93 -1.41
C PHE A 227 1.40 4.65 -2.73
N ILE A 228 2.04 4.88 -3.88
CA ILE A 228 1.44 4.62 -5.20
C ILE A 228 1.28 3.12 -5.41
N PHE A 229 2.27 2.31 -5.01
CA PHE A 229 2.19 0.86 -5.08
C PHE A 229 1.03 0.32 -4.26
N TYR A 230 0.83 0.83 -3.03
CA TYR A 230 -0.34 0.50 -2.22
C TYR A 230 -1.64 0.87 -2.93
N TYR A 231 -1.74 2.09 -3.48
CA TYR A 231 -2.91 2.54 -4.21
C TYR A 231 -3.23 1.61 -5.40
N GLU A 232 -2.22 1.26 -6.19
CA GLU A 232 -2.39 0.42 -7.37
C GLU A 232 -2.74 -1.03 -7.02
N LYS A 233 -1.93 -1.65 -6.16
CA LYS A 233 -1.98 -3.08 -5.90
C LYS A 233 -3.02 -3.45 -4.87
N HIS A 234 -3.05 -2.74 -3.74
CA HIS A 234 -3.83 -3.16 -2.58
C HIS A 234 -5.19 -2.47 -2.51
N LEU A 235 -5.31 -1.23 -3.00
CA LEU A 235 -6.60 -0.54 -3.07
C LEU A 235 -7.32 -0.82 -4.40
N ARG A 236 -6.77 -0.39 -5.54
CA ARG A 236 -7.44 -0.48 -6.84
C ARG A 236 -7.56 -1.93 -7.33
N ALA A 237 -6.44 -2.63 -7.45
CA ALA A 237 -6.45 -4.00 -7.94
C ALA A 237 -7.04 -4.97 -6.89
N GLY A 238 -6.51 -4.98 -5.67
CA GLY A 238 -6.90 -5.89 -4.60
C GLY A 238 -8.38 -5.82 -4.22
N LYS A 239 -8.87 -4.64 -3.80
CA LYS A 239 -10.24 -4.50 -3.27
C LYS A 239 -11.31 -4.42 -4.36
N VAL A 240 -10.97 -4.07 -5.61
CA VAL A 240 -11.96 -3.82 -6.68
C VAL A 240 -11.66 -4.62 -7.95
N GLY A 241 -10.49 -4.43 -8.56
CA GLY A 241 -10.18 -5.00 -9.88
C GLY A 241 -10.16 -6.53 -9.93
N ILE A 242 -9.52 -7.18 -8.96
CA ILE A 242 -9.43 -8.64 -8.87
C ILE A 242 -10.83 -9.25 -8.63
N PRO A 243 -11.61 -8.81 -7.62
CA PRO A 243 -12.98 -9.31 -7.44
C PRO A 243 -13.87 -9.12 -8.67
N ALA A 244 -13.78 -7.94 -9.31
CA ALA A 244 -14.56 -7.64 -10.50
C ALA A 244 -14.10 -8.41 -11.75
N GLY A 245 -12.97 -9.10 -11.68
CA GLY A 245 -12.41 -9.91 -12.77
C GLY A 245 -11.74 -9.10 -13.87
N VAL A 246 -11.20 -7.92 -13.56
CA VAL A 246 -10.48 -7.08 -14.54
C VAL A 246 -9.24 -7.77 -15.08
N PHE A 247 -8.57 -8.57 -14.24
CA PHE A 247 -7.32 -9.26 -14.56
C PHE A 247 -7.54 -10.76 -14.84
N SER A 248 -8.78 -11.18 -15.09
CA SER A 248 -9.15 -12.58 -15.30
C SER A 248 -10.21 -12.69 -16.41
N ASN A 249 -10.50 -13.93 -16.82
CA ASN A 249 -11.54 -14.18 -17.84
C ASN A 249 -12.98 -14.16 -17.27
N ALA A 250 -13.13 -14.07 -15.95
CA ALA A 250 -14.40 -14.10 -15.24
C ALA A 250 -14.28 -13.40 -13.88
N PRO A 251 -15.38 -12.84 -13.33
CA PRO A 251 -15.39 -12.27 -11.98
C PRO A 251 -14.98 -13.29 -10.91
N LEU A 252 -14.34 -12.79 -9.83
CA LEU A 252 -13.80 -13.56 -8.72
C LEU A 252 -14.38 -13.05 -7.39
N PRO A 253 -15.70 -13.17 -7.14
CA PRO A 253 -16.35 -12.53 -5.99
C PRO A 253 -15.78 -12.97 -4.63
N ASP A 254 -15.30 -14.21 -4.52
CA ASP A 254 -14.69 -14.74 -3.29
C ASP A 254 -13.29 -14.15 -3.00
N ASN A 255 -12.73 -13.36 -3.93
CA ASN A 255 -11.49 -12.61 -3.73
C ASN A 255 -11.73 -11.20 -3.15
N ALA A 256 -12.98 -10.81 -2.91
CA ALA A 256 -13.28 -9.57 -2.20
C ALA A 256 -12.66 -9.60 -0.79
N GLU A 257 -12.17 -8.44 -0.32
CA GLU A 257 -11.71 -8.32 1.06
C GLU A 257 -12.88 -8.50 2.03
N ALA A 258 -12.62 -9.22 3.12
CA ALA A 258 -13.61 -9.55 4.15
C ALA A 258 -14.91 -10.22 3.59
N PRO A 259 -14.78 -11.28 2.76
CA PRO A 259 -15.91 -11.83 2.03
C PRO A 259 -16.95 -12.53 2.92
N TYR A 260 -16.59 -12.86 4.17
CA TYR A 260 -17.49 -13.51 5.13
C TYR A 260 -18.25 -12.52 5.99
N SER A 261 -17.66 -11.34 6.27
CA SER A 261 -18.33 -10.26 7.01
C SER A 261 -19.11 -9.28 6.12
N GLY A 262 -19.31 -9.61 4.84
CA GLY A 262 -20.31 -9.02 3.94
C GLY A 262 -20.22 -7.50 3.82
N ASP A 263 -21.06 -6.78 4.58
CA ASP A 263 -21.19 -5.31 4.61
C ASP A 263 -19.90 -4.57 5.00
N PHE A 264 -18.92 -5.30 5.51
CA PHE A 264 -17.68 -4.71 6.00
C PHE A 264 -16.72 -4.30 4.86
N ALA A 265 -16.79 -4.94 3.70
CA ALA A 265 -15.87 -4.70 2.58
C ALA A 265 -15.84 -3.22 2.15
N LYS A 266 -17.02 -2.59 1.99
CA LYS A 266 -17.09 -1.17 1.63
C LYS A 266 -16.61 -0.25 2.75
N THR A 267 -16.79 -0.65 4.01
CA THR A 267 -16.27 0.10 5.16
C THR A 267 -14.74 0.13 5.12
N LEU A 268 -14.10 -1.03 4.88
CA LEU A 268 -12.66 -1.13 4.73
C LEU A 268 -12.16 -0.31 3.54
N PHE A 269 -12.79 -0.44 2.36
CA PHE A 269 -12.43 0.36 1.18
C PHE A 269 -12.53 1.87 1.47
N THR A 270 -13.60 2.30 2.11
CA THR A 270 -13.83 3.71 2.45
C THR A 270 -12.74 4.24 3.39
N ALA A 271 -12.37 3.45 4.41
CA ALA A 271 -11.28 3.80 5.32
C ALA A 271 -9.93 3.89 4.59
N SER A 272 -9.60 2.91 3.74
CA SER A 272 -8.37 2.91 2.93
C SER A 272 -8.30 4.14 2.03
N PHE A 273 -9.38 4.43 1.30
CA PHE A 273 -9.42 5.53 0.34
C PHE A 273 -9.40 6.90 1.04
N THR A 274 -10.09 7.02 2.16
CA THR A 274 -10.03 8.23 3.00
C THR A 274 -8.60 8.49 3.46
N ASN A 275 -7.87 7.44 3.86
CA ASN A 275 -6.47 7.59 4.25
C ASN A 275 -5.58 8.02 3.07
N VAL A 276 -5.77 7.46 1.87
CA VAL A 276 -5.06 7.90 0.66
C VAL A 276 -5.28 9.38 0.40
N ARG A 277 -6.53 9.86 0.48
CA ARG A 277 -6.86 11.28 0.31
C ARG A 277 -6.23 12.14 1.38
N ASN A 278 -6.29 11.71 2.65
CA ASN A 278 -5.71 12.44 3.75
C ASN A 278 -4.19 12.53 3.61
N PHE A 279 -3.55 11.45 3.16
CA PHE A 279 -2.11 11.42 2.90
C PHE A 279 -1.68 12.40 1.84
N PHE A 280 -2.34 12.34 0.68
CA PHE A 280 -2.10 13.28 -0.40
C PHE A 280 -2.29 14.73 0.04
N ASN A 281 -3.34 15.02 0.82
CA ASN A 281 -3.73 16.38 1.20
C ASN A 281 -3.11 16.92 2.51
N GLY A 282 -2.25 16.15 3.21
CA GLY A 282 -1.69 16.59 4.51
C GLY A 282 -2.72 16.70 5.64
N ARG A 283 -3.88 16.05 5.53
CA ARG A 283 -5.04 16.25 6.42
C ARG A 283 -4.97 15.42 7.71
N PHE A 284 -3.84 15.47 8.41
CA PHE A 284 -3.61 14.80 9.69
C PHE A 284 -3.34 15.81 10.83
N GLY A 285 -4.16 16.86 10.90
CA GLY A 285 -3.99 17.96 11.85
C GLY A 285 -3.38 19.24 11.26
N GLY A 286 -3.51 19.44 9.93
CA GLY A 286 -2.99 20.61 9.23
C GLY A 286 -1.51 20.49 8.86
N GLY A 287 -1.09 19.26 8.54
CA GLY A 287 0.28 18.94 8.13
C GLY A 287 0.54 19.21 6.64
N ILE A 288 1.76 18.93 6.21
CA ILE A 288 2.23 19.08 4.82
C ILE A 288 1.96 17.78 4.07
N GLY A 289 1.23 17.85 2.97
CA GLY A 289 0.93 16.75 2.05
C GLY A 289 1.73 16.81 0.75
N LEU A 290 1.48 15.83 -0.12
CA LEU A 290 1.98 15.85 -1.51
C LEU A 290 1.38 17.00 -2.31
N ILE A 291 0.16 17.43 -1.98
CA ILE A 291 -0.47 18.62 -2.53
C ILE A 291 0.42 19.86 -2.40
N ASP A 292 0.99 20.10 -1.21
CA ASP A 292 1.80 21.30 -0.96
C ASP A 292 3.08 21.29 -1.78
N TYR A 293 3.67 20.11 -2.00
CA TYR A 293 4.86 19.98 -2.84
C TYR A 293 4.52 20.21 -4.32
N LEU A 294 3.41 19.64 -4.81
CA LEU A 294 2.95 19.87 -6.19
C LEU A 294 2.59 21.33 -6.45
N ASP A 295 1.92 21.99 -5.51
CA ASP A 295 1.54 23.39 -5.60
C ASP A 295 2.76 24.31 -5.58
N ALA A 296 3.76 24.01 -4.72
CA ALA A 296 5.01 24.74 -4.69
C ALA A 296 5.81 24.62 -5.99
N LEU A 297 5.65 23.50 -6.71
CA LEU A 297 6.24 23.27 -8.03
C LEU A 297 5.45 23.92 -9.17
N GLU A 298 4.25 24.46 -8.90
CA GLU A 298 3.35 25.05 -9.89
C GLU A 298 3.07 24.10 -11.07
N VAL A 299 2.94 22.80 -10.78
CA VAL A 299 2.74 21.78 -11.82
C VAL A 299 1.31 21.83 -12.31
N GLU A 300 1.14 22.01 -13.61
CA GLU A 300 -0.18 22.08 -14.25
C GLU A 300 -0.43 20.89 -15.20
N ARG A 301 -1.70 20.49 -15.30
CA ARG A 301 -2.23 19.61 -16.34
C ARG A 301 -3.41 20.31 -16.99
N ASP A 302 -3.36 20.47 -18.32
CA ASP A 302 -4.41 21.13 -19.11
C ASP A 302 -4.81 22.55 -18.61
N GLY A 303 -3.87 23.27 -17.99
CA GLY A 303 -4.06 24.63 -17.48
C GLY A 303 -4.65 24.73 -16.07
N GLU A 304 -4.72 23.62 -15.34
CA GLU A 304 -5.12 23.55 -13.93
C GLU A 304 -4.00 22.93 -13.10
N LEU A 305 -3.85 23.31 -11.82
CA LEU A 305 -2.88 22.68 -10.93
C LEU A 305 -3.15 21.17 -10.84
N LEU A 306 -2.10 20.37 -11.03
CA LEU A 306 -2.19 18.91 -11.00
C LEU A 306 -2.79 18.40 -9.67
N SER A 307 -2.51 19.08 -8.57
CA SER A 307 -3.10 18.78 -7.26
C SER A 307 -4.63 18.89 -7.23
N GLY A 308 -5.18 19.90 -7.92
CA GLY A 308 -6.61 20.09 -8.11
C GLY A 308 -7.21 18.96 -8.94
N VAL A 309 -6.57 18.64 -10.07
CA VAL A 309 -6.99 17.54 -10.96
C VAL A 309 -7.01 16.20 -10.22
N ILE A 310 -6.01 15.91 -9.38
CA ILE A 310 -5.99 14.69 -8.54
C ILE A 310 -7.15 14.67 -7.54
N ASN A 311 -7.42 15.78 -6.85
CA ASN A 311 -8.52 15.86 -5.87
C ASN A 311 -9.90 15.76 -6.52
N ASP A 312 -10.06 16.30 -7.72
CA ASP A 312 -11.29 16.15 -8.49
C ASP A 312 -11.50 14.69 -8.89
N GLN A 313 -10.45 14.00 -9.33
CA GLN A 313 -10.53 12.56 -9.60
C GLN A 313 -10.84 11.75 -8.32
N PHE A 314 -10.28 12.13 -7.16
CA PHE A 314 -10.66 11.50 -5.89
C PHE A 314 -12.14 11.71 -5.54
N THR A 315 -12.69 12.87 -5.91
CA THR A 315 -14.12 13.16 -5.73
C THR A 315 -14.98 12.29 -6.66
N GLN A 316 -14.54 12.04 -7.90
CA GLN A 316 -15.23 11.11 -8.82
C GLN A 316 -15.26 9.68 -8.27
N ILE A 317 -14.16 9.22 -7.67
CA ILE A 317 -14.09 7.89 -7.04
C ILE A 317 -15.12 7.78 -5.90
N GLU A 318 -15.26 8.80 -5.04
CA GLU A 318 -16.26 8.80 -3.96
C GLU A 318 -17.69 8.78 -4.48
N GLN A 319 -17.96 9.55 -5.53
CA GLN A 319 -19.27 9.58 -6.18
C GLN A 319 -19.61 8.22 -6.78
N GLN A 320 -18.65 7.54 -7.41
CA GLN A 320 -18.86 6.21 -7.97
C GLN A 320 -19.01 5.14 -6.88
N LEU A 321 -18.26 5.23 -5.77
CA LEU A 321 -18.39 4.33 -4.62
C LEU A 321 -19.80 4.37 -4.01
N ALA A 322 -20.50 5.50 -4.08
CA ALA A 322 -21.87 5.63 -3.59
C ALA A 322 -22.88 4.74 -4.36
N ASN A 323 -22.54 4.31 -5.59
CA ASN A 323 -23.36 3.42 -6.41
C ASN A 323 -23.08 1.93 -6.13
N VAL A 324 -22.01 1.62 -5.38
CA VAL A 324 -21.59 0.26 -5.05
C VAL A 324 -22.23 -0.16 -3.72
N GLY A 325 -22.81 -1.37 -3.66
CA GLY A 325 -23.35 -1.96 -2.45
C GLY A 325 -22.28 -2.22 -1.37
N ASP A 326 -22.72 -2.38 -0.12
CA ASP A 326 -21.81 -2.49 1.02
C ASP A 326 -21.03 -3.83 1.02
N ASP A 327 -21.65 -4.87 0.48
CA ASP A 327 -21.06 -6.19 0.29
C ASP A 327 -20.49 -6.31 -1.13
N PHE A 328 -19.18 -6.15 -1.27
CA PHE A 328 -18.50 -6.19 -2.57
C PHE A 328 -18.59 -7.55 -3.24
N ARG A 329 -18.59 -8.65 -2.47
CA ARG A 329 -18.74 -10.00 -3.00
C ARG A 329 -20.10 -10.15 -3.68
N ASN A 330 -21.18 -9.78 -2.99
CA ASN A 330 -22.53 -9.84 -3.54
C ASN A 330 -22.73 -8.81 -4.64
N GLN A 331 -22.14 -7.61 -4.54
CA GLN A 331 -22.17 -6.62 -5.62
C GLN A 331 -21.60 -7.20 -6.93
N VAL A 332 -20.46 -7.90 -6.89
CA VAL A 332 -19.88 -8.55 -8.07
C VAL A 332 -20.81 -9.61 -8.66
N ILE A 333 -21.52 -10.37 -7.82
CA ILE A 333 -22.44 -11.43 -8.25
C ILE A 333 -23.71 -10.83 -8.90
N ASP A 334 -24.30 -9.82 -8.24
CA ASP A 334 -25.60 -9.28 -8.60
C ASP A 334 -25.51 -8.21 -9.70
N ASP A 335 -24.51 -7.32 -9.63
CA ASP A 335 -24.24 -6.29 -10.62
C ASP A 335 -22.77 -5.83 -10.62
N ASN A 336 -21.92 -6.58 -11.32
CA ASN A 336 -20.50 -6.26 -11.46
C ASN A 336 -20.22 -4.93 -12.19
N THR A 337 -21.23 -4.33 -12.85
CA THR A 337 -21.03 -3.12 -13.66
C THR A 337 -20.52 -1.96 -12.81
N GLU A 338 -21.06 -1.76 -11.61
CA GLU A 338 -20.67 -0.65 -10.75
C GLU A 338 -19.26 -0.83 -10.15
N MET A 339 -18.82 -2.09 -9.94
CA MET A 339 -17.44 -2.40 -9.54
C MET A 339 -16.44 -2.08 -10.66
N LEU A 340 -16.76 -2.44 -11.90
CA LEU A 340 -15.92 -2.11 -13.06
C LEU A 340 -15.82 -0.59 -13.27
N ARG A 341 -16.92 0.15 -13.09
CA ARG A 341 -16.89 1.62 -13.15
C ARG A 341 -16.07 2.24 -12.02
N LEU A 342 -16.16 1.70 -10.79
CA LEU A 342 -15.31 2.14 -9.68
C LEU A 342 -13.83 1.91 -10.00
N TYR A 343 -13.50 0.74 -10.58
CA TYR A 343 -12.14 0.45 -11.03
C TYR A 343 -11.66 1.45 -12.09
N ASP A 344 -12.49 1.81 -13.07
CA ASP A 344 -12.12 2.79 -14.10
C ASP A 344 -11.78 4.17 -13.50
N GLU A 345 -12.54 4.63 -12.50
CA GLU A 345 -12.24 5.89 -11.80
C GLU A 345 -10.95 5.80 -10.97
N LEU A 346 -10.69 4.66 -10.32
CA LEU A 346 -9.43 4.41 -9.63
C LEU A 346 -8.25 4.37 -10.60
N GLN A 347 -8.43 3.78 -11.79
CA GLN A 347 -7.40 3.69 -12.83
C GLN A 347 -7.01 5.07 -13.37
N LYS A 348 -7.96 6.00 -13.51
CA LYS A 348 -7.63 7.37 -13.91
C LYS A 348 -6.73 8.06 -12.89
N ALA A 349 -6.94 7.84 -11.60
CA ALA A 349 -6.09 8.41 -10.56
C ALA A 349 -4.68 7.81 -10.59
N VAL A 350 -4.52 6.52 -10.95
CA VAL A 350 -3.19 5.92 -11.16
C VAL A 350 -2.38 6.70 -12.18
N ILE A 351 -2.98 7.11 -13.29
CA ILE A 351 -2.29 7.90 -14.32
C ILE A 351 -1.78 9.22 -13.73
N LEU A 352 -2.61 9.92 -12.96
CA LEU A 352 -2.24 11.19 -12.34
C LEU A 352 -1.14 11.03 -11.28
N LEU A 353 -1.24 9.98 -10.45
CA LEU A 353 -0.30 9.73 -9.36
C LEU A 353 1.05 9.17 -9.86
N LYS A 354 1.03 8.19 -10.75
CA LYS A 354 2.23 7.48 -11.20
C LYS A 354 2.94 8.17 -12.35
N VAL A 355 2.22 8.78 -13.28
CA VAL A 355 2.85 9.41 -14.44
C VAL A 355 3.13 10.87 -14.11
N ASP A 356 2.09 11.66 -13.88
CA ASP A 356 2.25 13.11 -13.78
C ASP A 356 2.95 13.52 -12.48
N MET A 357 2.50 13.00 -11.34
CA MET A 357 3.07 13.37 -10.04
C MET A 357 4.50 12.87 -9.88
N LEU A 358 4.84 11.62 -10.24
CA LEU A 358 6.25 11.18 -10.18
C LEU A 358 7.16 12.00 -11.09
N GLN A 359 6.71 12.32 -12.32
CA GLN A 359 7.45 13.20 -13.22
C GLN A 359 7.66 14.59 -12.60
N ALA A 360 6.60 15.17 -12.01
CA ALA A 360 6.65 16.47 -11.36
C ALA A 360 7.63 16.51 -10.19
N LEU A 361 7.61 15.47 -9.35
CA LEU A 361 8.47 15.35 -8.18
C LEU A 361 9.91 14.92 -8.55
N ASN A 362 10.18 14.62 -9.83
CA ASN A 362 11.44 14.06 -10.31
C ASN A 362 11.82 12.76 -9.56
N ILE A 363 10.83 11.91 -9.32
CA ILE A 363 10.97 10.59 -8.68
C ILE A 363 10.84 9.53 -9.78
N ASN A 364 11.72 8.52 -9.76
CA ASN A 364 11.60 7.37 -10.66
C ASN A 364 10.71 6.30 -10.02
N VAL A 365 9.90 5.63 -10.84
CA VAL A 365 9.19 4.40 -10.45
C VAL A 365 10.21 3.32 -10.10
N ASP A 366 10.06 2.67 -8.94
CA ASP A 366 10.93 1.56 -8.50
C ASP A 366 10.22 0.21 -8.33
N PHE A 367 8.92 0.15 -8.66
CA PHE A 367 8.11 -1.06 -8.65
C PHE A 367 7.58 -1.41 -10.06
N VAL A 368 7.31 -2.69 -10.29
CA VAL A 368 6.66 -3.18 -11.51
C VAL A 368 5.15 -2.98 -11.39
N ASP A 369 4.47 -2.78 -12.53
CA ASP A 369 3.02 -2.63 -12.56
C ASP A 369 2.32 -3.78 -11.81
N ALA A 370 1.23 -3.44 -11.10
CA ALA A 370 0.50 -4.39 -10.27
C ALA A 370 -0.69 -5.04 -11.00
N ASP A 371 -0.72 -4.98 -12.33
CA ASP A 371 -1.79 -5.52 -13.18
C ASP A 371 -1.62 -7.03 -13.51
N GLY A 372 -0.58 -7.66 -12.95
CA GLY A 372 -0.41 -9.11 -12.94
C GLY A 372 0.53 -9.64 -14.02
N ASP A 373 1.54 -8.85 -14.44
CA ASP A 373 2.64 -9.31 -15.28
C ASP A 373 3.81 -9.97 -14.52
#